data_AF-A0A554MAV3-F1
#
_entry.id   AF-A0A554MAV3-F1
#
_cell.length_a   1.000
_cell.length_b   1.000
_cell.length_c   1.000
_cell.angle_alpha   90.00
_cell.angle_beta   90.00
_cell.angle_gamma   90.00
#
_symmetry.space_group_name_H-M   'P 1'
#
loop_
_entity.id
_entity.type
_entity.pdbx_description
1 polymer ?
#
loop_
_entity_poly.entity_id
_entity_poly.type
_entity_poly.pdbx_seq_one_letter_code
_entity_poly.pdbx_strand_id
1 'polypeptide(L)'
;MIKEKISIIIPCFNEEKTISKNIRTIYEYIKESYRFFEIIVSNDGSTDNTRFELEKIKKEIPIKIISTPKNEGKGAAIKKGVFACDNESDVIMFLDADLAIPIFELEKFHTALKKQNLDIVIASRFVPGVKVLEPVLQYRKIMEIIFRFLRAIILNDWKIRDSQCGFKIFKSSTAKKIFQLTTISRFAFDSEVIYLAKKMNSSIKELPITLCNSKESHIRILIDPVNMFFSLFKIRLNDLQGLYKINTKNIKNEVVISVDDFGESFEKNSKILKLVKKDRIDRVAVMIERNLSKEEIAFLKQSGVKIDLHLETFERQEVESQSGAFQRGINFGIDYFFQKKYASSEIEKMWDGQIRHFEKIFGQKPDGLNSHEHVHLFPYFFQIACLLAEKHEITYIRLGKKGCPFVHKIVRHILHLFHFKNKKILHNFKNIRSSEYLLSLDWILNKNNPEKYLKPKTEIVCHPKRKKEYAFLENISA
;
A
#
# COMPACT_ATOMS: atom_id res chain seq x y z
N MET A 1 9.98 27.69 -8.65
CA MET A 1 9.24 26.45 -8.94
C MET A 1 9.32 25.49 -7.76
N ILE A 2 8.17 24.99 -7.33
CA ILE A 2 8.02 23.96 -6.29
C ILE A 2 8.60 22.62 -6.81
N LYS A 3 9.40 21.93 -5.99
CA LYS A 3 10.08 20.67 -6.39
C LYS A 3 9.21 19.42 -6.24
N GLU A 4 8.17 19.49 -5.43
CA GLU A 4 7.29 18.34 -5.16
C GLU A 4 6.40 18.04 -6.34
N LYS A 5 6.14 16.76 -6.57
CA LYS A 5 5.32 16.30 -7.68
C LYS A 5 3.84 16.39 -7.33
N ILE A 6 3.08 17.12 -8.15
CA ILE A 6 1.63 17.29 -7.97
C ILE A 6 0.83 16.60 -9.07
N SER A 7 -0.19 15.83 -8.68
CA SER A 7 -1.21 15.32 -9.60
C SER A 7 -2.50 16.11 -9.47
N ILE A 8 -3.00 16.61 -10.59
CA ILE A 8 -4.18 17.46 -10.65
C ILE A 8 -5.30 16.73 -11.35
N ILE A 9 -6.39 16.48 -10.65
CA ILE A 9 -7.54 15.75 -11.17
C ILE A 9 -8.65 16.73 -11.51
N ILE A 10 -9.12 16.68 -12.75
CA ILE A 10 -10.21 17.51 -13.27
C ILE A 10 -11.35 16.56 -13.67
N PRO A 11 -12.38 16.36 -12.82
CA PRO A 11 -13.58 15.64 -13.22
C PRO A 11 -14.40 16.51 -14.18
N CYS A 12 -14.91 15.94 -15.27
CA CYS A 12 -15.78 16.65 -16.20
C CYS A 12 -16.96 15.78 -16.67
N PHE A 13 -18.09 16.41 -16.92
CA PHE A 13 -19.27 15.83 -17.54
C PHE A 13 -20.05 16.91 -18.27
N ASN A 14 -20.12 16.80 -19.60
CA ASN A 14 -20.77 17.77 -20.48
C ASN A 14 -20.23 19.22 -20.33
N GLU A 15 -18.92 19.38 -20.57
CA GLU A 15 -18.16 20.63 -20.42
C GLU A 15 -17.59 21.12 -21.78
N GLU A 16 -18.22 20.78 -22.92
CA GLU A 16 -17.66 21.01 -24.26
C GLU A 16 -17.27 22.48 -24.53
N LYS A 17 -17.99 23.44 -23.92
CA LYS A 17 -17.80 24.87 -24.18
C LYS A 17 -16.57 25.46 -23.48
N THR A 18 -16.12 24.87 -22.38
CA THR A 18 -15.17 25.50 -21.43
C THR A 18 -13.94 24.65 -21.17
N ILE A 19 -14.02 23.31 -21.33
CA ILE A 19 -13.01 22.37 -20.88
C ILE A 19 -11.62 22.65 -21.47
N SER A 20 -11.52 22.90 -22.78
CA SER A 20 -10.26 23.18 -23.47
C SER A 20 -9.57 24.45 -22.93
N LYS A 21 -10.35 25.52 -22.73
CA LYS A 21 -9.85 26.79 -22.18
C LYS A 21 -9.39 26.65 -20.73
N ASN A 22 -10.16 25.93 -19.92
CA ASN A 22 -9.90 25.78 -18.50
C ASN A 22 -8.68 24.88 -18.25
N ILE A 23 -8.52 23.78 -19.02
CA ILE A 23 -7.31 22.96 -19.00
C ILE A 23 -6.08 23.79 -19.37
N ARG A 24 -6.17 24.63 -20.40
CA ARG A 24 -5.05 25.53 -20.76
C ARG A 24 -4.70 26.47 -19.61
N THR A 25 -5.69 27.09 -18.99
CA THR A 25 -5.50 27.99 -17.83
C THR A 25 -4.78 27.27 -16.68
N ILE A 26 -5.18 26.03 -16.37
CA ILE A 26 -4.54 25.22 -15.34
C ILE A 26 -3.09 24.89 -15.72
N TYR A 27 -2.87 24.44 -16.96
CA TYR A 27 -1.54 24.08 -17.45
C TYR A 27 -0.57 25.26 -17.42
N GLU A 28 -1.01 26.43 -17.89
CA GLU A 28 -0.19 27.65 -17.92
C GLU A 28 0.24 28.08 -16.51
N TYR A 29 -0.65 27.99 -15.52
CA TYR A 29 -0.30 28.30 -14.14
C TYR A 29 0.67 27.26 -13.53
N ILE A 30 0.41 25.97 -13.79
CA ILE A 30 1.14 24.88 -13.14
C ILE A 30 2.55 24.72 -13.71
N LYS A 31 2.73 24.91 -15.01
CA LYS A 31 4.05 24.84 -15.65
C LYS A 31 5.02 25.88 -15.10
N GLU A 32 4.52 27.03 -14.65
CA GLU A 32 5.32 28.10 -14.03
C GLU A 32 5.56 27.84 -12.54
N SER A 33 4.60 27.19 -11.87
CA SER A 33 4.62 27.00 -10.42
C SER A 33 5.34 25.73 -9.97
N TYR A 34 5.24 24.61 -10.71
CA TYR A 34 5.71 23.28 -10.32
C TYR A 34 6.72 22.68 -11.29
N ARG A 35 7.78 22.07 -10.77
CA ARG A 35 8.80 21.39 -11.58
C ARG A 35 8.31 20.05 -12.13
N PHE A 36 7.54 19.32 -11.34
CA PHE A 36 6.99 18.03 -11.73
C PHE A 36 5.48 18.05 -11.47
N PHE A 37 4.71 17.78 -12.51
CA PHE A 37 3.26 17.75 -12.39
C PHE A 37 2.66 16.81 -13.43
N GLU A 38 1.42 16.43 -13.20
CA GLU A 38 0.57 15.80 -14.19
C GLU A 38 -0.87 16.31 -14.06
N ILE A 39 -1.57 16.35 -15.19
CA ILE A 39 -2.98 16.72 -15.27
C ILE A 39 -3.75 15.50 -15.73
N ILE A 40 -4.69 15.04 -14.91
CA ILE A 40 -5.58 13.92 -15.18
C ILE A 40 -6.99 14.46 -15.34
N VAL A 41 -7.54 14.33 -16.54
CA VAL A 41 -8.93 14.68 -16.83
C VAL A 41 -9.78 13.43 -16.79
N SER A 42 -10.75 13.37 -15.88
CA SER A 42 -11.67 12.25 -15.74
C SER A 42 -13.03 12.60 -16.33
N ASN A 43 -13.23 12.24 -17.59
CA ASN A 43 -14.49 12.38 -18.32
C ASN A 43 -15.50 11.29 -17.90
N ASP A 44 -16.54 11.71 -17.19
CA ASP A 44 -17.56 10.83 -16.62
C ASP A 44 -18.70 10.52 -17.60
N GLY A 45 -18.35 9.98 -18.77
CA GLY A 45 -19.30 9.54 -19.77
C GLY A 45 -20.14 10.68 -20.36
N SER A 46 -19.49 11.79 -20.71
CA SER A 46 -20.13 12.91 -21.40
C SER A 46 -20.82 12.48 -22.69
N THR A 47 -21.97 13.09 -22.97
CA THR A 47 -22.82 12.83 -24.15
C THR A 47 -22.72 13.92 -25.22
N ASP A 48 -22.04 15.02 -24.91
CA ASP A 48 -21.75 16.13 -25.80
C ASP A 48 -20.34 16.02 -26.43
N ASN A 49 -19.82 17.09 -27.03
CA ASN A 49 -18.50 17.07 -27.66
C ASN A 49 -17.32 17.17 -26.68
N THR A 50 -17.53 17.05 -25.36
CA THR A 50 -16.44 17.12 -24.36
C THR A 50 -15.30 16.17 -24.71
N ARG A 51 -15.61 14.94 -25.12
CA ARG A 51 -14.57 13.96 -25.48
C ARG A 51 -13.73 14.42 -26.67
N PHE A 52 -14.36 15.01 -27.68
CA PHE A 52 -13.68 15.52 -28.86
C PHE A 52 -12.73 16.67 -28.48
N GLU A 53 -13.22 17.62 -27.67
CA GLU A 53 -12.42 18.74 -27.16
C GLU A 53 -11.22 18.27 -26.32
N LEU A 54 -11.41 17.24 -25.50
CA LEU A 54 -10.32 16.64 -24.73
C LEU A 54 -9.24 15.99 -25.61
N GLU A 55 -9.62 15.25 -26.65
CA GLU A 55 -8.65 14.66 -27.58
C GLU A 55 -7.93 15.72 -28.41
N LYS A 56 -8.59 16.85 -28.70
CA LYS A 56 -7.96 18.00 -29.35
C LYS A 56 -6.90 18.63 -28.44
N ILE A 57 -7.27 19.03 -27.22
CA ILE A 57 -6.33 19.71 -26.31
C ILE A 57 -5.17 18.81 -25.87
N LYS A 58 -5.37 17.49 -25.83
CA LYS A 58 -4.29 16.51 -25.53
C LYS A 58 -3.15 16.51 -26.55
N LYS A 59 -3.41 16.94 -27.79
CA LYS A 59 -2.35 17.11 -28.81
C LYS A 59 -1.45 18.32 -28.51
N GLU A 60 -1.93 19.27 -27.72
CA GLU A 60 -1.25 20.52 -27.42
C GLU A 60 -0.64 20.53 -26.01
N ILE A 61 -1.32 19.88 -25.05
CA ILE A 61 -0.95 19.88 -23.63
C ILE A 61 -0.83 18.43 -23.14
N PRO A 62 0.24 18.08 -22.39
CA PRO A 62 0.44 16.73 -21.88
C PRO A 62 -0.55 16.41 -20.75
N ILE A 63 -1.75 15.95 -21.11
CA ILE A 63 -2.78 15.49 -20.18
C ILE A 63 -3.04 13.98 -20.29
N LYS A 64 -3.41 13.37 -19.17
CA LYS A 64 -3.97 12.01 -19.13
C LYS A 64 -5.49 12.11 -19.16
N ILE A 65 -6.14 11.37 -20.05
CA ILE A 65 -7.61 11.32 -20.11
C ILE A 65 -8.07 9.94 -19.64
N ILE A 66 -9.02 9.93 -18.72
CA ILE A 66 -9.76 8.75 -18.30
C ILE A 66 -11.20 8.98 -18.69
N SER A 67 -11.75 8.13 -19.58
CA SER A 67 -13.15 8.22 -19.98
C SER A 67 -13.91 6.98 -19.52
N THR A 68 -15.10 7.20 -18.98
CA THR A 68 -16.06 6.15 -18.66
C THR A 68 -17.12 6.07 -19.76
N PRO A 69 -17.74 4.90 -20.01
CA PRO A 69 -18.76 4.78 -21.06
C PRO A 69 -20.09 5.43 -20.67
N LYS A 70 -20.31 5.68 -19.37
CA LYS A 70 -21.54 6.29 -18.84
C LYS A 70 -21.22 7.12 -17.60
N ASN A 71 -22.11 8.07 -17.29
CA ASN A 71 -22.04 8.87 -16.07
C ASN A 71 -22.25 8.01 -14.82
N GLU A 72 -21.18 7.88 -14.02
CA GLU A 72 -21.19 7.19 -12.72
C GLU A 72 -21.27 8.17 -11.54
N GLY A 73 -20.99 9.45 -11.79
CA GLY A 73 -21.02 10.57 -10.86
C GLY A 73 -19.62 11.14 -10.56
N LYS A 74 -19.61 12.42 -10.12
CA LYS A 74 -18.39 13.19 -9.78
C LYS A 74 -17.44 12.46 -8.82
N GLY A 75 -17.97 11.80 -7.78
CA GLY A 75 -17.17 11.04 -6.83
C GLY A 75 -16.47 9.84 -7.47
N ALA A 76 -17.14 9.13 -8.39
CA ALA A 76 -16.52 8.04 -9.15
C ALA A 76 -15.44 8.55 -10.12
N ALA A 77 -15.70 9.68 -10.80
CA ALA A 77 -14.73 10.32 -11.67
C ALA A 77 -13.46 10.73 -10.92
N ILE A 78 -13.60 11.42 -9.78
CA ILE A 78 -12.47 11.80 -8.94
C ILE A 78 -11.74 10.57 -8.41
N LYS A 79 -12.46 9.55 -7.93
CA LYS A 79 -11.85 8.30 -7.45
C LYS A 79 -11.00 7.64 -8.53
N LYS A 80 -11.49 7.55 -9.77
CA LYS A 80 -10.72 7.02 -10.92
C LYS A 80 -9.49 7.88 -11.21
N GLY A 81 -9.62 9.21 -11.16
CA GLY A 81 -8.50 10.14 -11.27
C GLY A 81 -7.43 9.90 -10.20
N VAL A 82 -7.81 9.74 -8.93
CA VAL A 82 -6.88 9.48 -7.81
C VAL A 82 -6.08 8.19 -8.04
N PHE A 83 -6.71 7.14 -8.54
CA PHE A 83 -6.03 5.86 -8.80
C PHE A 83 -5.18 5.85 -10.07
N ALA A 84 -5.36 6.82 -10.97
CA ALA A 84 -4.53 6.99 -12.15
C ALA A 84 -3.34 7.94 -11.95
N CYS A 85 -3.30 8.63 -10.82
CA CYS A 85 -2.15 9.45 -10.43
C CYS A 85 -0.90 8.57 -10.29
N ASP A 86 0.25 9.17 -10.59
CA ASP A 86 1.55 8.54 -10.41
C ASP A 86 1.75 8.06 -8.97
N ASN A 87 2.51 6.98 -8.82
CA ASN A 87 2.90 6.46 -7.52
C ASN A 87 3.94 7.37 -6.84
N GLU A 88 4.69 8.14 -7.60
CA GLU A 88 5.70 9.08 -7.10
C GLU A 88 5.13 10.47 -6.78
N SER A 89 3.84 10.71 -6.97
CA SER A 89 3.25 12.01 -6.64
C SER A 89 3.25 12.23 -5.14
N ASP A 90 3.75 13.40 -4.71
CA ASP A 90 3.77 13.82 -3.31
C ASP A 90 2.40 14.35 -2.87
N VAL A 91 1.73 15.03 -3.81
CA VAL A 91 0.50 15.78 -3.56
C VAL A 91 -0.54 15.45 -4.63
N ILE A 92 -1.78 15.21 -4.21
CA ILE A 92 -2.92 15.03 -5.10
C ILE A 92 -3.90 16.16 -4.84
N MET A 93 -4.39 16.81 -5.89
CA MET A 93 -5.50 17.76 -5.81
C MET A 93 -6.60 17.37 -6.77
N PHE A 94 -7.82 17.79 -6.46
CA PHE A 94 -8.85 17.92 -7.46
C PHE A 94 -9.46 19.32 -7.40
N LEU A 95 -9.90 19.78 -8.58
CA LEU A 95 -10.61 21.04 -8.78
C LEU A 95 -11.71 20.86 -9.83
N ASP A 96 -12.77 21.64 -9.71
CA ASP A 96 -13.87 21.59 -10.66
C ASP A 96 -13.47 22.15 -12.03
N ALA A 97 -13.98 21.52 -13.10
CA ALA A 97 -13.62 21.85 -14.48
C ALA A 97 -14.02 23.26 -14.90
N ASP A 98 -15.02 23.86 -14.25
CA ASP A 98 -15.54 25.20 -14.52
C ASP A 98 -14.67 26.33 -13.94
N LEU A 99 -13.65 25.99 -13.13
CA LEU A 99 -12.79 26.94 -12.43
C LEU A 99 -13.56 27.95 -11.55
N ALA A 100 -14.66 27.52 -10.93
CA ALA A 100 -15.38 28.36 -9.95
C ALA A 100 -14.47 28.84 -8.81
N ILE A 101 -13.44 28.04 -8.49
CA ILE A 101 -12.30 28.46 -7.67
C ILE A 101 -11.08 28.51 -8.59
N PRO A 102 -10.47 29.69 -8.80
CA PRO A 102 -9.33 29.84 -9.69
C PRO A 102 -8.11 29.02 -9.27
N ILE A 103 -7.35 28.52 -10.25
CA ILE A 103 -6.15 27.70 -10.00
C ILE A 103 -5.06 28.44 -9.22
N PHE A 104 -5.01 29.78 -9.29
CA PHE A 104 -4.01 30.56 -8.55
C PHE A 104 -4.13 30.44 -7.02
N GLU A 105 -5.28 29.98 -6.51
CA GLU A 105 -5.47 29.69 -5.09
C GLU A 105 -4.58 28.52 -4.61
N LEU A 106 -4.07 27.69 -5.52
CA LEU A 106 -3.30 26.48 -5.20
C LEU A 106 -2.07 26.77 -4.33
N GLU A 107 -1.34 27.85 -4.60
CA GLU A 107 -0.11 28.19 -3.84
C GLU A 107 -0.40 28.32 -2.34
N LYS A 108 -1.51 28.98 -1.98
CA LYS A 108 -1.93 29.14 -0.58
C LYS A 108 -2.23 27.80 0.07
N PHE A 109 -2.88 26.90 -0.67
CA PHE A 109 -3.27 25.57 -0.18
C PHE A 109 -2.06 24.66 0.00
N HIS A 110 -1.16 24.65 -0.99
CA HIS A 110 0.09 23.91 -0.94
C HIS A 110 0.96 24.39 0.21
N THR A 111 1.09 25.71 0.39
CA THR A 111 1.85 26.32 1.48
C THR A 111 1.31 25.89 2.85
N ALA A 112 -0.01 25.90 3.03
CA ALA A 112 -0.63 25.44 4.28
C ALA A 112 -0.40 23.95 4.52
N LEU A 113 -0.58 23.11 3.49
CA LEU A 113 -0.37 21.66 3.57
C LEU A 113 1.06 21.35 4.05
N LYS A 114 2.06 22.05 3.50
CA LYS A 114 3.47 21.80 3.80
C LYS A 114 3.94 22.43 5.10
N LYS A 115 3.77 23.75 5.28
CA LYS A 115 4.28 24.46 6.47
C LYS A 115 3.65 23.96 7.77
N GLN A 116 2.42 23.44 7.72
CA GLN A 116 1.70 22.96 8.90
C GLN A 116 1.68 21.43 8.97
N ASN A 117 2.40 20.74 8.07
CA ASN A 117 2.45 19.29 7.96
C ASN A 117 1.07 18.60 7.93
N LEU A 118 0.09 19.25 7.29
CA LEU A 118 -1.28 18.77 7.24
C LEU A 118 -1.44 17.66 6.22
N ASP A 119 -2.44 16.81 6.41
CA ASP A 119 -2.74 15.73 5.47
C ASP A 119 -3.71 16.17 4.38
N ILE A 120 -4.62 17.10 4.72
CA ILE A 120 -5.67 17.61 3.82
C ILE A 120 -5.87 19.10 4.05
N VAL A 121 -5.96 19.87 2.96
CA VAL A 121 -6.42 21.25 2.98
C VAL A 121 -7.57 21.41 2.00
N ILE A 122 -8.69 21.99 2.46
CA ILE A 122 -9.92 22.12 1.68
C ILE A 122 -10.36 23.58 1.60
N ALA A 123 -10.99 23.93 0.49
CA ALA A 123 -11.57 25.24 0.31
C ALA A 123 -12.86 25.35 1.12
N SER A 124 -13.13 26.55 1.64
CA SER A 124 -14.33 26.80 2.42
C SER A 124 -14.90 28.18 2.13
N ARG A 125 -16.21 28.22 1.86
CA ARG A 125 -16.99 29.46 1.67
C ARG A 125 -17.50 30.04 2.99
N PHE A 126 -17.30 29.31 4.10
CA PHE A 126 -17.89 29.63 5.41
C PHE A 126 -16.84 29.96 6.49
N VAL A 127 -15.60 30.23 6.08
CA VAL A 127 -14.52 30.74 6.94
C VAL A 127 -14.26 32.22 6.68
N PRO A 128 -13.74 32.99 7.66
CA PRO A 128 -13.41 34.39 7.46
C PRO A 128 -12.39 34.59 6.34
N GLY A 129 -12.53 35.67 5.56
CA GLY A 129 -11.59 36.07 4.50
C GLY A 129 -11.96 35.62 3.08
N VAL A 130 -13.17 35.10 2.86
CA VAL A 130 -13.69 34.74 1.53
C VAL A 130 -13.93 36.01 0.70
N LYS A 131 -13.44 36.02 -0.54
CA LYS A 131 -13.69 37.08 -1.51
C LYS A 131 -14.70 36.58 -2.54
N VAL A 132 -15.85 37.23 -2.62
CA VAL A 132 -16.91 36.88 -3.57
C VAL A 132 -16.88 37.91 -4.68
N LEU A 133 -16.45 37.51 -5.87
CA LEU A 133 -16.39 38.41 -7.03
C LEU A 133 -17.76 38.57 -7.69
N GLU A 134 -18.66 37.60 -7.51
CA GLU A 134 -20.00 37.58 -8.09
C GLU A 134 -21.06 37.03 -7.11
N PRO A 135 -22.29 37.59 -7.06
CA PRO A 135 -23.29 37.21 -6.06
C PRO A 135 -23.84 35.79 -6.27
N VAL A 136 -23.88 35.00 -5.19
CA VAL A 136 -24.48 33.66 -5.15
C VAL A 136 -26.00 33.75 -4.96
N LEU A 137 -26.76 32.96 -5.73
CA LEU A 137 -28.22 32.84 -5.63
C LEU A 137 -28.66 32.47 -4.20
N GLN A 138 -29.64 33.20 -3.66
CA GLN A 138 -30.04 33.10 -2.25
C GLN A 138 -30.53 31.69 -1.85
N TYR A 139 -31.29 31.02 -2.70
CA TYR A 139 -31.80 29.66 -2.41
C TYR A 139 -30.66 28.63 -2.27
N ARG A 140 -29.53 28.80 -2.99
CA ARG A 140 -28.37 27.90 -2.86
C ARG A 140 -27.72 28.03 -1.50
N LYS A 141 -27.62 29.27 -0.97
CA LYS A 141 -27.11 29.51 0.38
C LYS A 141 -27.95 28.79 1.43
N ILE A 142 -29.27 28.83 1.30
CA ILE A 142 -30.19 28.13 2.20
C ILE A 142 -29.97 26.61 2.13
N MET A 143 -29.91 26.05 0.91
CA MET A 143 -29.69 24.60 0.73
C MET A 143 -28.34 24.14 1.28
N GLU A 144 -27.29 24.94 1.13
CA GLU A 144 -25.97 24.66 1.70
C GLU A 144 -25.99 24.70 3.24
N ILE A 145 -26.71 25.66 3.84
CA ILE A 145 -26.88 25.73 5.30
C ILE A 145 -27.63 24.49 5.82
N ILE A 146 -28.72 24.10 5.16
CA ILE A 146 -29.51 22.92 5.52
C ILE A 146 -28.64 21.66 5.38
N PHE A 147 -27.96 21.47 4.26
CA PHE A 147 -27.11 20.31 4.04
C PHE A 147 -25.96 20.26 5.06
N ARG A 148 -25.33 21.39 5.37
CA ARG A 148 -24.29 21.49 6.40
C ARG A 148 -24.81 21.04 7.77
N PHE A 149 -26.00 21.50 8.15
CA PHE A 149 -26.64 21.12 9.42
C PHE A 149 -26.97 19.63 9.47
N LEU A 150 -27.60 19.09 8.42
CA LEU A 150 -27.92 17.66 8.33
C LEU A 150 -26.68 16.79 8.36
N ARG A 151 -25.64 17.16 7.62
CA ARG A 151 -24.34 16.48 7.65
C ARG A 151 -23.72 16.54 9.04
N ALA A 152 -23.75 17.69 9.72
CA ALA A 152 -23.19 17.84 11.06
C ALA A 152 -23.88 16.92 12.08
N ILE A 153 -25.21 16.81 12.02
CA ILE A 153 -25.98 15.90 12.89
C ILE A 153 -25.72 14.43 12.52
N ILE A 154 -25.96 14.07 11.26
CA ILE A 154 -25.95 12.67 10.83
C ILE A 154 -24.54 12.09 10.90
N LEU A 155 -23.51 12.86 10.54
CA LEU A 155 -22.11 12.41 10.56
C LEU A 155 -21.36 12.82 11.83
N ASN A 156 -21.99 13.52 12.77
CA ASN A 156 -21.34 14.10 13.97
C ASN A 156 -20.11 14.95 13.61
N ASP A 157 -20.24 15.78 12.57
CA ASP A 157 -19.18 16.64 12.03
C ASP A 157 -19.53 18.12 12.16
N TRP A 158 -19.29 18.66 13.36
CA TRP A 158 -19.49 20.07 13.67
C TRP A 158 -18.28 20.96 13.38
N LYS A 159 -17.09 20.38 13.20
CA LYS A 159 -15.84 21.15 13.05
C LYS A 159 -15.63 21.68 11.64
N ILE A 160 -15.98 20.87 10.62
CA ILE A 160 -15.81 21.27 9.23
C ILE A 160 -17.00 22.14 8.84
N ARG A 161 -16.77 23.28 8.19
CA ARG A 161 -17.84 24.19 7.76
C ARG A 161 -18.27 23.95 6.32
N ASP A 162 -17.35 23.56 5.46
CA ASP A 162 -17.60 23.32 4.04
C ASP A 162 -16.94 22.01 3.57
N SER A 163 -17.72 20.94 3.43
CA SER A 163 -17.20 19.72 2.79
C SER A 163 -17.24 19.81 1.27
N GLN A 164 -18.14 20.59 0.68
CA GLN A 164 -18.57 20.42 -0.72
C GLN A 164 -17.78 21.24 -1.74
N CYS A 165 -16.92 22.15 -1.30
CA CYS A 165 -16.09 22.92 -2.24
C CYS A 165 -15.20 22.00 -3.09
N GLY A 166 -15.30 22.12 -4.42
CA GLY A 166 -14.58 21.27 -5.36
C GLY A 166 -13.06 21.44 -5.38
N PHE A 167 -12.47 22.32 -4.56
CA PHE A 167 -11.03 22.58 -4.51
C PHE A 167 -10.42 21.99 -3.24
N LYS A 168 -9.70 20.88 -3.38
CA LYS A 168 -9.07 20.17 -2.25
C LYS A 168 -7.69 19.64 -2.62
N ILE A 169 -6.77 19.71 -1.68
CA ILE A 169 -5.40 19.19 -1.81
C ILE A 169 -5.11 18.22 -0.66
N PHE A 170 -4.35 17.17 -0.97
CA PHE A 170 -4.06 16.06 -0.09
C PHE A 170 -2.60 15.68 -0.19
N LYS A 171 -2.00 15.19 0.91
CA LYS A 171 -0.86 14.27 0.79
C LYS A 171 -1.31 13.06 -0.04
N SER A 172 -0.49 12.66 -1.01
CA SER A 172 -0.83 11.58 -1.95
C SER A 172 -1.18 10.27 -1.24
N SER A 173 -0.40 9.90 -0.22
CA SER A 173 -0.65 8.71 0.60
C SER A 173 -2.00 8.75 1.31
N THR A 174 -2.40 9.92 1.83
CA THR A 174 -3.68 10.14 2.50
C THR A 174 -4.84 10.04 1.51
N ALA A 175 -4.74 10.69 0.34
CA ALA A 175 -5.76 10.60 -0.69
C ALA A 175 -6.01 9.15 -1.12
N LYS A 176 -4.95 8.39 -1.46
CA LYS A 176 -5.07 7.00 -1.91
C LYS A 176 -5.78 6.12 -0.87
N LYS A 177 -5.43 6.27 0.42
CA LYS A 177 -6.08 5.55 1.53
C LYS A 177 -7.57 5.89 1.65
N ILE A 178 -7.93 7.18 1.61
CA ILE A 178 -9.33 7.61 1.73
C ILE A 178 -10.14 7.12 0.54
N PHE A 179 -9.69 7.40 -0.69
CA PHE A 179 -10.43 7.07 -1.90
C PHE A 179 -10.57 5.57 -2.12
N GLN A 180 -9.70 4.73 -1.54
CA GLN A 180 -9.86 3.28 -1.53
C GLN A 180 -11.14 2.83 -0.81
N LEU A 181 -11.56 3.54 0.24
CA LEU A 181 -12.73 3.22 1.05
C LEU A 181 -14.01 3.93 0.60
N THR A 182 -13.92 4.95 -0.27
CA THR A 182 -15.11 5.68 -0.76
C THR A 182 -16.07 4.77 -1.54
N THR A 183 -17.36 4.97 -1.34
CA THR A 183 -18.47 4.21 -1.94
C THR A 183 -19.54 5.11 -2.56
N ILE A 184 -19.54 6.40 -2.24
CA ILE A 184 -20.49 7.37 -2.76
C ILE A 184 -19.95 7.93 -4.08
N SER A 185 -20.65 7.65 -5.18
CA SER A 185 -20.21 8.04 -6.52
C SER A 185 -20.65 9.44 -6.96
N ARG A 186 -21.65 10.05 -6.32
CA ARG A 186 -22.23 11.36 -6.71
C ARG A 186 -21.84 12.48 -5.73
N PHE A 187 -22.52 13.62 -5.76
CA PHE A 187 -22.17 14.86 -5.04
C PHE A 187 -21.95 14.75 -3.52
N ALA A 188 -22.48 13.72 -2.85
CA ALA A 188 -22.24 13.53 -1.42
C ALA A 188 -20.87 12.89 -1.08
N PHE A 189 -20.08 12.49 -2.09
CA PHE A 189 -18.75 11.90 -1.90
C PHE A 189 -17.82 12.78 -1.07
N ASP A 190 -17.93 14.10 -1.22
CA ASP A 190 -17.16 15.08 -0.45
C ASP A 190 -17.35 14.91 1.06
N SER A 191 -18.57 14.61 1.50
CA SER A 191 -18.85 14.35 2.92
C SER A 191 -18.29 12.99 3.37
N GLU A 192 -18.31 11.98 2.50
CA GLU A 192 -17.69 10.68 2.76
C GLU A 192 -16.16 10.79 2.90
N VAL A 193 -15.51 11.55 2.01
CA VAL A 193 -14.06 11.81 2.04
C VAL A 193 -13.65 12.45 3.36
N ILE A 194 -14.37 13.48 3.81
CA ILE A 194 -14.11 14.14 5.09
C ILE A 194 -14.38 13.21 6.28
N TYR A 195 -15.46 12.42 6.22
CA TYR A 195 -15.79 11.44 7.26
C TYR A 195 -14.67 10.40 7.43
N LEU A 196 -14.22 9.82 6.32
CA LEU A 196 -13.12 8.85 6.27
C LEU A 196 -11.79 9.45 6.74
N ALA A 197 -11.48 10.68 6.32
CA ALA A 197 -10.28 11.39 6.76
C ALA A 197 -10.26 11.55 8.29
N LYS A 198 -11.38 11.94 8.89
CA LYS A 198 -11.50 12.05 10.35
C LYS A 198 -11.40 10.69 11.04
N LYS A 199 -12.03 9.67 10.48
CA LYS A 199 -11.91 8.30 11.01
C LYS A 199 -10.46 7.80 10.99
N MET A 200 -9.67 8.24 10.02
CA MET A 200 -8.23 7.98 9.90
C MET A 200 -7.34 8.89 10.77
N ASN A 201 -7.92 9.77 11.59
CA ASN A 201 -7.20 10.80 12.34
C ASN A 201 -6.33 11.72 11.47
N SER A 202 -6.69 11.90 10.20
CA SER A 202 -5.99 12.82 9.30
C SER A 202 -6.20 14.26 9.74
N SER A 203 -5.15 15.06 9.66
CA SER A 203 -5.19 16.50 9.91
C SER A 203 -5.83 17.25 8.73
N ILE A 204 -6.90 17.99 8.98
CA ILE A 204 -7.69 18.72 7.97
C ILE A 204 -7.74 20.20 8.32
N LYS A 205 -7.52 21.07 7.33
CA LYS A 205 -7.69 22.52 7.49
C LYS A 205 -8.56 23.11 6.38
N GLU A 206 -9.45 24.01 6.77
CA GLU A 206 -10.22 24.84 5.84
C GLU A 206 -9.52 26.18 5.59
N LEU A 207 -9.47 26.61 4.34
CA LEU A 207 -8.98 27.94 3.95
C LEU A 207 -10.05 28.73 3.18
N PRO A 208 -10.11 30.06 3.37
CA PRO A 208 -10.98 30.92 2.56
C PRO A 208 -10.53 30.88 1.11
N ILE A 209 -11.42 31.18 0.18
CA ILE A 209 -11.13 31.24 -1.26
C ILE A 209 -11.66 32.51 -1.91
N THR A 210 -11.15 32.80 -3.10
CA THR A 210 -11.78 33.70 -4.07
C THR A 210 -12.76 32.90 -4.91
N LEU A 211 -14.03 33.33 -4.93
CA LEU A 211 -15.09 32.68 -5.70
C LEU A 211 -15.37 33.49 -6.97
N CYS A 212 -15.17 32.85 -8.13
CA CYS A 212 -15.64 33.31 -9.43
C CYS A 212 -16.88 32.47 -9.77
N ASN A 213 -18.09 33.03 -9.78
CA ASN A 213 -19.25 32.18 -10.08
C ASN A 213 -19.17 31.69 -11.53
N SER A 214 -19.38 30.38 -11.72
CA SER A 214 -19.74 29.86 -13.03
C SER A 214 -21.24 30.12 -13.25
N LYS A 215 -21.61 30.60 -14.44
CA LYS A 215 -22.99 30.99 -14.78
C LYS A 215 -23.95 29.79 -14.88
N GLU A 216 -23.43 28.57 -14.96
CA GLU A 216 -24.20 27.35 -15.18
C GLU A 216 -23.95 26.32 -14.06
N SER A 217 -24.96 25.51 -13.74
CA SER A 217 -24.85 24.51 -12.69
C SER A 217 -25.56 23.22 -13.09
N HIS A 218 -24.82 22.13 -13.07
CA HIS A 218 -25.31 20.80 -13.42
C HIS A 218 -26.01 20.08 -12.26
N ILE A 219 -26.25 20.74 -11.13
CA ILE A 219 -26.98 20.18 -9.99
C ILE A 219 -28.49 20.28 -10.24
N ARG A 220 -29.18 19.14 -10.22
CA ARG A 220 -30.64 19.06 -10.31
C ARG A 220 -31.25 19.45 -8.98
N ILE A 221 -31.94 20.58 -8.95
CA ILE A 221 -32.40 21.28 -7.74
C ILE A 221 -33.26 20.41 -6.82
N LEU A 222 -34.04 19.46 -7.34
CA LEU A 222 -34.92 18.60 -6.53
C LEU A 222 -34.32 17.24 -6.21
N ILE A 223 -33.74 16.57 -7.21
CA ILE A 223 -33.31 15.16 -7.09
C ILE A 223 -32.00 15.04 -6.32
N ASP A 224 -31.05 15.95 -6.55
CA ASP A 224 -29.72 15.81 -5.98
C ASP A 224 -29.69 16.07 -4.47
N PRO A 225 -30.39 17.07 -3.90
CA PRO A 225 -30.47 17.23 -2.43
C PRO A 225 -31.04 16.01 -1.71
N VAL A 226 -32.09 15.37 -2.26
CA VAL A 226 -32.69 14.16 -1.69
C VAL A 226 -31.70 12.99 -1.72
N ASN A 227 -31.03 12.77 -2.86
CA ASN A 227 -29.99 11.73 -2.97
C ASN A 227 -28.83 11.99 -2.00
N MET A 228 -28.44 13.25 -1.84
CA MET A 228 -27.38 13.64 -0.92
C MET A 228 -27.76 13.38 0.53
N PHE A 229 -29.00 13.68 0.92
CA PHE A 229 -29.52 13.35 2.26
C PHE A 229 -29.45 11.86 2.56
N PHE A 230 -29.97 11.00 1.69
CA PHE A 230 -29.88 9.54 1.88
C PHE A 230 -28.43 9.03 1.84
N SER A 231 -27.55 9.69 1.08
CA SER A 231 -26.13 9.36 1.06
C SER A 231 -25.45 9.60 2.41
N LEU A 232 -25.88 10.60 3.21
CA LEU A 232 -25.36 10.82 4.56
C LEU A 232 -25.69 9.64 5.48
N PHE A 233 -26.92 9.11 5.41
CA PHE A 233 -27.28 7.89 6.14
C PHE A 233 -26.53 6.68 5.62
N LYS A 234 -26.34 6.55 4.31
CA LYS A 234 -25.53 5.49 3.72
C LYS A 234 -24.09 5.50 4.24
N ILE A 235 -23.47 6.67 4.38
CA ILE A 235 -22.14 6.79 5.00
C ILE A 235 -22.17 6.20 6.42
N ARG A 236 -23.16 6.55 7.26
CA ARG A 236 -23.28 5.98 8.60
C ARG A 236 -23.53 4.48 8.61
N LEU A 237 -24.40 3.99 7.74
CA LEU A 237 -24.69 2.56 7.62
C LEU A 237 -23.44 1.78 7.16
N ASN A 238 -22.72 2.28 6.16
CA ASN A 238 -21.46 1.69 5.70
C ASN A 238 -20.44 1.61 6.84
N ASP A 239 -20.38 2.65 7.69
CA ASP A 239 -19.50 2.68 8.84
C ASP A 239 -19.85 1.61 9.88
N LEU A 240 -21.13 1.53 10.25
CA LEU A 240 -21.67 0.53 11.18
C LEU A 240 -21.50 -0.91 10.66
N GLN A 241 -21.66 -1.11 9.35
CA GLN A 241 -21.42 -2.38 8.67
C GLN A 241 -19.92 -2.73 8.57
N GLY A 242 -19.04 -1.81 8.94
CA GLY A 242 -17.60 -2.01 8.91
C GLY A 242 -16.98 -1.94 7.50
N LEU A 243 -17.69 -1.39 6.52
CA LEU A 243 -17.14 -1.15 5.17
C LEU A 243 -16.02 -0.11 5.20
N TYR A 244 -16.05 0.80 6.16
CA TYR A 244 -14.98 1.75 6.45
C TYR A 244 -14.04 1.27 7.55
N LYS A 245 -13.93 -0.05 7.80
CA LYS A 245 -12.85 -0.57 8.62
C LYS A 245 -11.55 -0.22 7.92
N ILE A 246 -10.90 0.82 8.44
CA ILE A 246 -9.51 1.11 8.15
C ILE A 246 -8.80 -0.15 8.62
N ASN A 247 -8.17 -0.85 7.68
CA ASN A 247 -7.37 -2.01 8.02
C ASN A 247 -6.05 -1.53 8.66
N THR A 248 -6.14 -0.70 9.70
CA THR A 248 -5.12 -0.62 10.75
C THR A 248 -5.28 -1.86 11.62
N LYS A 249 -5.38 -3.04 11.01
CA LYS A 249 -5.05 -4.24 11.76
C LYS A 249 -3.59 -4.04 12.12
N ASN A 250 -3.30 -4.13 13.42
CA ASN A 250 -1.93 -4.29 13.86
C ASN A 250 -1.49 -5.67 13.40
N ILE A 251 -1.17 -5.77 12.10
CA ILE A 251 -0.80 -6.99 11.42
C ILE A 251 0.36 -7.62 12.18
N LYS A 252 1.28 -6.78 12.70
CA LYS A 252 2.40 -7.20 13.55
C LYS A 252 1.97 -8.04 14.76
N ASN A 253 0.84 -7.73 15.41
CA ASN A 253 0.38 -8.51 16.57
C ASN A 253 -0.30 -9.84 16.19
N GLU A 254 -0.67 -10.01 14.92
CA GLU A 254 -1.36 -11.22 14.43
C GLU A 254 -0.45 -12.13 13.57
N VAL A 255 0.67 -11.63 13.06
CA VAL A 255 1.60 -12.36 12.17
C VAL A 255 3.02 -12.34 12.71
N VAL A 256 3.85 -13.25 12.23
CA VAL A 256 5.30 -13.27 12.53
C VAL A 256 6.02 -12.80 11.26
N ILE A 257 6.84 -11.76 11.36
CA ILE A 257 7.63 -11.23 10.24
C ILE A 257 9.05 -11.79 10.35
N SER A 258 9.39 -12.67 9.40
CA SER A 258 10.71 -13.28 9.27
C SER A 258 11.42 -12.71 8.06
N VAL A 259 12.65 -12.22 8.23
CA VAL A 259 13.51 -11.80 7.11
C VAL A 259 14.59 -12.83 6.84
N ASP A 260 14.86 -13.06 5.56
CA ASP A 260 15.88 -13.99 5.10
C ASP A 260 17.11 -13.27 4.53
N ASP A 261 18.15 -14.06 4.23
CA ASP A 261 19.38 -13.65 3.55
C ASP A 261 20.27 -12.66 4.34
N PHE A 262 20.20 -12.65 5.67
CA PHE A 262 21.15 -11.85 6.46
C PHE A 262 22.56 -12.46 6.36
N GLY A 263 23.53 -11.69 5.88
CA GLY A 263 24.88 -12.16 5.55
C GLY A 263 25.17 -12.19 4.04
N GLU A 264 24.15 -12.14 3.16
CA GLU A 264 24.39 -12.20 1.71
C GLU A 264 25.11 -10.94 1.18
N SER A 265 24.78 -9.74 1.68
CA SER A 265 25.48 -8.51 1.31
C SER A 265 25.35 -7.39 2.34
N PHE A 266 26.33 -6.48 2.38
CA PHE A 266 26.33 -5.33 3.29
C PHE A 266 25.08 -4.43 3.13
N GLU A 267 24.63 -4.22 1.89
CA GLU A 267 23.41 -3.43 1.62
C GLU A 267 22.16 -4.08 2.22
N LYS A 268 22.04 -5.42 2.10
CA LYS A 268 20.93 -6.18 2.69
C LYS A 268 20.97 -6.11 4.21
N ASN A 269 22.13 -6.35 4.81
CA ASN A 269 22.29 -6.32 6.26
C ASN A 269 21.88 -4.94 6.81
N SER A 270 22.36 -3.85 6.20
CA SER A 270 21.98 -2.48 6.59
C SER A 270 20.47 -2.24 6.61
N LYS A 271 19.75 -2.74 5.59
CA LYS A 271 18.28 -2.64 5.52
C LYS A 271 17.60 -3.47 6.62
N ILE A 272 18.05 -4.70 6.83
CA ILE A 272 17.50 -5.58 7.88
C ILE A 272 17.69 -4.94 9.26
N LEU A 273 18.90 -4.47 9.58
CA LEU A 273 19.19 -3.86 10.89
C LEU A 273 18.37 -2.59 11.13
N LYS A 274 18.11 -1.77 10.09
CA LYS A 274 17.20 -0.62 10.19
C LYS A 274 15.78 -1.03 10.55
N LEU A 275 15.29 -2.13 9.98
CA LEU A 275 13.95 -2.66 10.28
C LEU A 275 13.88 -3.29 11.68
N VAL A 276 14.94 -4.00 12.11
CA VAL A 276 15.06 -4.51 13.49
C VAL A 276 15.05 -3.35 14.49
N LYS A 277 15.83 -2.29 14.24
CA LYS A 277 15.86 -1.08 15.10
C LYS A 277 14.50 -0.40 15.22
N LYS A 278 13.65 -0.51 14.20
CA LYS A 278 12.29 0.03 14.19
C LYS A 278 11.24 -0.94 14.77
N ASP A 279 11.68 -2.08 15.32
CA ASP A 279 10.82 -3.12 15.87
C ASP A 279 9.77 -3.60 14.84
N ARG A 280 10.23 -3.90 13.62
CA ARG A 280 9.39 -4.34 12.48
C ARG A 280 9.56 -5.80 12.10
N ILE A 281 10.49 -6.50 12.74
CA ILE A 281 10.90 -7.86 12.41
C ILE A 281 10.88 -8.67 13.70
N ASP A 282 10.29 -9.87 13.64
CA ASP A 282 10.25 -10.79 14.76
C ASP A 282 11.38 -11.82 14.71
N ARG A 283 11.84 -12.17 13.49
CA ARG A 283 12.87 -13.19 13.26
C ARG A 283 13.80 -12.80 12.11
N VAL A 284 15.10 -13.08 12.25
CA VAL A 284 16.14 -12.87 11.23
C VAL A 284 16.82 -14.20 10.95
N ALA A 285 16.85 -14.65 9.70
CA ALA A 285 17.59 -15.83 9.29
C ALA A 285 18.99 -15.45 8.77
N VAL A 286 20.01 -16.02 9.42
CA VAL A 286 21.42 -15.68 9.22
C VAL A 286 22.14 -16.76 8.43
N MET A 287 22.88 -16.34 7.39
CA MET A 287 23.77 -17.17 6.58
C MET A 287 25.17 -17.14 7.20
N ILE A 288 25.49 -18.15 8.01
CA ILE A 288 26.64 -18.12 8.91
C ILE A 288 28.00 -18.21 8.20
N GLU A 289 28.03 -18.78 6.99
CA GLU A 289 29.26 -18.96 6.20
C GLU A 289 29.56 -17.75 5.30
N ARG A 290 28.86 -16.63 5.52
CA ARG A 290 29.00 -15.39 4.74
C ARG A 290 29.63 -14.26 5.55
N ASN A 291 29.72 -13.08 4.94
CA ASN A 291 30.36 -11.92 5.55
C ASN A 291 29.48 -11.30 6.64
N LEU A 292 29.74 -11.69 7.89
CA LEU A 292 29.10 -11.14 9.09
C LEU A 292 30.16 -10.39 9.92
N SER A 293 29.91 -9.11 10.18
CA SER A 293 30.77 -8.32 11.06
C SER A 293 30.43 -8.57 12.54
N LYS A 294 31.42 -8.35 13.42
CA LYS A 294 31.24 -8.52 14.88
C LYS A 294 30.18 -7.55 15.42
N GLU A 295 30.12 -6.35 14.86
CA GLU A 295 29.16 -5.31 15.22
C GLU A 295 27.73 -5.71 14.88
N GLU A 296 27.51 -6.33 13.72
CA GLU A 296 26.19 -6.83 13.29
C GLU A 296 25.69 -7.96 14.20
N ILE A 297 26.57 -8.91 14.53
CA ILE A 297 26.26 -10.02 15.45
C ILE A 297 25.91 -9.47 16.83
N ALA A 298 26.71 -8.54 17.36
CA ALA A 298 26.46 -7.91 18.65
C ALA A 298 25.11 -7.17 18.69
N PHE A 299 24.79 -6.43 17.61
CA PHE A 299 23.51 -5.74 17.50
C PHE A 299 22.32 -6.70 17.51
N LEU A 300 22.35 -7.77 16.71
CA LEU A 300 21.25 -8.74 16.64
C LEU A 300 21.02 -9.39 18.01
N LYS A 301 22.09 -9.81 18.71
CA LYS A 301 21.99 -10.37 20.06
C LYS A 301 21.33 -9.41 21.07
N GLN A 302 21.64 -8.12 20.99
CA GLN A 302 21.09 -7.11 21.91
C GLN A 302 19.66 -6.67 21.55
N SER A 303 19.25 -6.85 20.30
CA SER A 303 17.95 -6.38 19.79
C SER A 303 16.74 -7.17 20.31
N GLY A 304 16.94 -8.38 20.84
CA GLY A 304 15.87 -9.27 21.27
C GLY A 304 15.08 -9.94 20.13
N VAL A 305 15.46 -9.72 18.87
CA VAL A 305 14.90 -10.45 17.73
C VAL A 305 15.31 -11.92 17.78
N LYS A 306 14.43 -12.83 17.33
CA LYS A 306 14.83 -14.23 17.18
C LYS A 306 15.80 -14.39 16.03
N ILE A 307 16.84 -15.20 16.22
CA ILE A 307 17.92 -15.39 15.26
C ILE A 307 17.90 -16.84 14.80
N ASP A 308 17.45 -17.05 13.57
CA ASP A 308 17.41 -18.35 12.91
C ASP A 308 18.71 -18.61 12.15
N LEU A 309 19.05 -19.88 11.96
CA LEU A 309 20.08 -20.30 11.02
C LEU A 309 19.47 -20.56 9.64
N HIS A 310 20.00 -19.88 8.63
CA HIS A 310 19.64 -20.03 7.23
C HIS A 310 20.61 -21.02 6.56
N LEU A 311 20.26 -22.31 6.59
CA LEU A 311 21.13 -23.40 6.14
C LEU A 311 21.49 -23.26 4.65
N GLU A 312 22.77 -23.43 4.36
CA GLU A 312 23.34 -23.36 3.01
C GLU A 312 23.78 -24.75 2.52
N THR A 313 23.85 -24.92 1.21
CA THR A 313 24.42 -26.10 0.54
C THR A 313 25.64 -25.71 -0.28
N PHE A 314 26.56 -26.65 -0.56
CA PHE A 314 27.80 -26.41 -1.30
C PHE A 314 27.59 -25.52 -2.54
N GLU A 315 28.37 -24.43 -2.55
CA GLU A 315 28.56 -23.39 -3.57
C GLU A 315 27.73 -23.48 -4.87
N ARG A 316 26.89 -22.47 -5.08
CA ARG A 316 26.74 -21.88 -6.41
C ARG A 316 27.38 -20.50 -6.39
N GLN A 317 28.34 -20.27 -7.30
CA GLN A 317 28.49 -18.96 -7.91
C GLN A 317 27.11 -18.59 -8.48
N GLU A 318 26.65 -17.37 -8.18
CA GLU A 318 25.40 -16.82 -8.71
C GLU A 318 25.46 -16.81 -10.24
N VAL A 319 25.07 -17.89 -10.90
CA VAL A 319 24.72 -17.83 -12.31
C VAL A 319 23.36 -17.13 -12.34
N GLU A 320 23.33 -15.91 -12.90
CA GLU A 320 22.12 -15.13 -13.18
C GLU A 320 21.17 -15.93 -14.08
N SER A 321 20.44 -16.85 -13.48
CA SER A 321 19.35 -17.57 -14.09
C SER A 321 18.11 -16.69 -13.99
N GLN A 322 17.41 -16.47 -15.11
CA GLN A 322 16.10 -15.79 -15.15
C GLN A 322 14.99 -16.52 -14.36
N SER A 323 15.29 -17.65 -13.71
CA SER A 323 14.33 -18.43 -12.94
C SER A 323 14.22 -17.94 -11.48
N GLY A 324 13.00 -17.91 -10.93
CA GLY A 324 12.76 -17.51 -9.54
C GLY A 324 13.37 -18.49 -8.52
N ALA A 325 13.67 -18.01 -7.30
CA ALA A 325 14.36 -18.77 -6.24
C ALA A 325 13.75 -20.16 -5.98
N PHE A 326 12.42 -20.26 -5.99
CA PHE A 326 11.74 -21.53 -5.79
C PHE A 326 11.96 -22.52 -6.94
N GLN A 327 12.02 -22.05 -8.20
CA GLN A 327 12.31 -22.88 -9.35
C GLN A 327 13.76 -23.38 -9.31
N ARG A 328 14.69 -22.57 -8.80
CA ARG A 328 16.08 -22.98 -8.60
C ARG A 328 16.20 -24.06 -7.53
N GLY A 329 15.45 -23.93 -6.43
CA GLY A 329 15.28 -25.00 -5.44
C GLY A 329 14.71 -26.30 -6.03
N ILE A 330 13.68 -26.22 -6.90
CA ILE A 330 13.16 -27.38 -7.67
C ILE A 330 14.24 -28.02 -8.52
N ASN A 331 14.95 -27.22 -9.32
CA ASN A 331 15.99 -27.72 -10.19
C ASN A 331 17.10 -28.38 -9.36
N PHE A 332 17.48 -27.79 -8.22
CA PHE A 332 18.43 -28.40 -7.28
C PHE A 332 17.93 -29.75 -6.75
N GLY A 333 16.69 -29.83 -6.29
CA GLY A 333 16.13 -31.10 -5.78
C GLY A 333 16.08 -32.18 -6.86
N ILE A 334 15.76 -31.81 -8.11
CA ILE A 334 15.79 -32.70 -9.28
C ILE A 334 17.23 -33.12 -9.57
N ASP A 335 18.16 -32.16 -9.70
CA ASP A 335 19.57 -32.42 -9.97
C ASP A 335 20.18 -33.32 -8.88
N TYR A 336 19.85 -33.11 -7.61
CA TYR A 336 20.28 -33.99 -6.52
C TYR A 336 19.73 -35.40 -6.67
N PHE A 337 18.43 -35.54 -6.98
CA PHE A 337 17.77 -36.84 -7.10
C PHE A 337 18.29 -37.65 -8.31
N PHE A 338 18.57 -36.98 -9.44
CA PHE A 338 19.00 -37.63 -10.68
C PHE A 338 20.52 -37.73 -10.83
N GLN A 339 21.28 -36.75 -10.36
CA GLN A 339 22.74 -36.73 -10.49
C GLN A 339 23.47 -37.31 -9.27
N LYS A 340 22.76 -37.63 -8.15
CA LYS A 340 23.35 -38.10 -6.88
C LYS A 340 24.58 -37.28 -6.46
N LYS A 341 24.53 -35.96 -6.68
CA LYS A 341 25.71 -35.11 -6.63
C LYS A 341 26.36 -35.04 -5.24
N TYR A 342 25.59 -35.38 -4.19
CA TYR A 342 26.07 -35.48 -2.80
C TYR A 342 25.41 -36.64 -2.07
N ALA A 343 26.15 -37.31 -1.18
CA ALA A 343 25.60 -38.30 -0.28
C ALA A 343 24.85 -37.61 0.87
N SER A 344 23.82 -38.25 1.40
CA SER A 344 23.01 -37.70 2.49
C SER A 344 23.79 -37.38 3.75
N SER A 345 24.80 -38.20 4.03
CA SER A 345 25.74 -38.00 5.13
C SER A 345 26.58 -36.73 4.96
N GLU A 346 26.79 -36.24 3.74
CA GLU A 346 27.54 -35.01 3.48
C GLU A 346 26.69 -33.78 3.82
N ILE A 347 25.41 -33.77 3.43
CA ILE A 347 24.50 -32.67 3.78
C ILE A 347 24.26 -32.61 5.28
N GLU A 348 24.05 -33.76 5.92
CA GLU A 348 23.91 -33.84 7.38
C GLU A 348 25.15 -33.28 8.09
N LYS A 349 26.36 -33.72 7.70
CA LYS A 349 27.62 -33.22 8.27
C LYS A 349 27.79 -31.72 8.05
N MET A 350 27.46 -31.23 6.86
CA MET A 350 27.57 -29.81 6.51
C MET A 350 26.62 -28.96 7.36
N TRP A 351 25.35 -29.34 7.45
CA TRP A 351 24.36 -28.60 8.24
C TRP A 351 24.63 -28.71 9.74
N ASP A 352 25.10 -29.86 10.23
CA ASP A 352 25.61 -30.01 11.62
C ASP A 352 26.76 -29.05 11.90
N GLY A 353 27.69 -28.91 10.95
CA GLY A 353 28.80 -27.97 11.02
C GLY A 353 28.35 -26.51 11.11
N GLN A 354 27.39 -26.10 10.27
CA GLN A 354 26.82 -24.74 10.31
C GLN A 354 26.11 -24.44 11.63
N ILE A 355 25.40 -25.41 12.22
CA ILE A 355 24.76 -25.24 13.55
C ILE A 355 25.81 -24.99 14.62
N ARG A 356 26.87 -25.82 14.67
CA ARG A 356 27.98 -25.63 15.62
C ARG A 356 28.72 -24.32 15.40
N HIS A 357 28.89 -23.91 14.15
CA HIS A 357 29.54 -22.64 13.81
C HIS A 357 28.69 -21.45 14.28
N PHE A 358 27.37 -21.52 14.11
CA PHE A 358 26.44 -20.53 14.63
C PHE A 358 26.55 -20.41 16.14
N GLU A 359 26.55 -21.53 16.87
CA GLU A 359 26.70 -21.53 18.33
C GLU A 359 28.00 -20.88 18.78
N LYS A 360 29.11 -21.14 18.06
CA LYS A 360 30.41 -20.52 18.34
C LYS A 360 30.40 -19.00 18.15
N ILE A 361 29.73 -18.50 17.10
CA ILE A 361 29.70 -17.08 16.76
C ILE A 361 28.72 -16.30 17.65
N PHE A 362 27.50 -16.81 17.80
CA PHE A 362 26.44 -16.13 18.54
C PHE A 362 26.49 -16.42 20.04
N GLY A 363 27.17 -17.49 20.47
CA GLY A 363 27.20 -17.93 21.87
C GLY A 363 25.84 -18.45 22.36
N GLN A 364 24.94 -18.80 21.44
CA GLN A 364 23.62 -19.36 21.69
C GLN A 364 23.21 -20.26 20.53
N LYS A 365 22.25 -21.14 20.78
CA LYS A 365 21.63 -21.98 19.75
C LYS A 365 20.77 -21.12 18.81
N PRO A 366 20.58 -21.52 17.53
CA PRO A 366 19.60 -20.87 16.66
C PRO A 366 18.19 -20.98 17.24
N ASP A 367 17.39 -19.92 17.14
CA ASP A 367 15.98 -19.94 17.52
C ASP A 367 15.12 -20.82 16.59
N GLY A 368 15.62 -21.07 15.37
CA GLY A 368 15.01 -21.98 14.42
C GLY A 368 15.88 -22.24 13.19
N LEU A 369 15.45 -23.23 12.40
CA LEU A 369 16.11 -23.58 11.14
C LEU A 369 15.20 -23.26 9.94
N ASN A 370 15.85 -22.80 8.88
CA ASN A 370 15.32 -22.71 7.52
C ASN A 370 16.50 -22.85 6.53
N SER A 371 16.30 -22.67 5.23
CA SER A 371 17.40 -22.80 4.27
C SER A 371 17.26 -21.86 3.08
N HIS A 372 18.41 -21.61 2.45
CA HIS A 372 18.49 -20.92 1.18
C HIS A 372 17.70 -21.65 0.09
N GLU A 373 17.05 -20.87 -0.78
CA GLU A 373 16.16 -21.32 -1.85
C GLU A 373 15.06 -22.31 -1.41
N HIS A 374 14.74 -22.36 -0.12
CA HIS A 374 13.80 -23.30 0.47
C HIS A 374 14.10 -24.79 0.24
N VAL A 375 15.37 -25.14 0.04
CA VAL A 375 15.86 -26.53 -0.11
C VAL A 375 15.42 -27.44 1.04
N HIS A 376 15.32 -26.94 2.28
CA HIS A 376 14.81 -27.70 3.42
C HIS A 376 13.36 -28.17 3.24
N LEU A 377 12.56 -27.60 2.33
CA LEU A 377 11.18 -28.04 2.09
C LEU A 377 11.09 -29.33 1.26
N PHE A 378 12.19 -29.85 0.73
CA PHE A 378 12.19 -31.17 0.11
C PHE A 378 12.10 -32.24 1.20
N PRO A 379 11.22 -33.24 1.11
CA PRO A 379 10.98 -34.19 2.20
C PRO A 379 12.22 -34.88 2.74
N TYR A 380 13.18 -35.14 1.86
CA TYR A 380 14.47 -35.71 2.24
C TYR A 380 15.29 -34.79 3.14
N PHE A 381 15.51 -33.55 2.70
CA PHE A 381 16.26 -32.55 3.45
C PHE A 381 15.50 -32.07 4.69
N PHE A 382 14.16 -32.03 4.63
CA PHE A 382 13.32 -31.70 5.76
C PHE A 382 13.51 -32.68 6.92
N GLN A 383 13.64 -33.98 6.62
CA GLN A 383 13.92 -35.00 7.64
C GLN A 383 15.29 -34.78 8.28
N ILE A 384 16.33 -34.48 7.50
CA ILE A 384 17.66 -34.15 8.02
C ILE A 384 17.60 -32.91 8.91
N ALA A 385 16.91 -31.85 8.48
CA ALA A 385 16.73 -30.64 9.30
C ALA A 385 16.03 -30.95 10.63
N CYS A 386 15.00 -31.82 10.64
CA CYS A 386 14.32 -32.22 11.87
C CYS A 386 15.22 -33.03 12.82
N LEU A 387 15.99 -33.98 12.27
CA LEU A 387 16.95 -34.77 13.06
C LEU A 387 18.01 -33.89 13.70
N LEU A 388 18.57 -32.95 12.93
CA LEU A 388 19.55 -32.00 13.44
C LEU A 388 18.94 -31.03 14.46
N ALA A 389 17.72 -30.54 14.23
CA ALA A 389 17.03 -29.70 15.20
C ALA A 389 16.78 -30.45 16.52
N GLU A 390 16.35 -31.72 16.49
CA GLU A 390 16.19 -32.52 17.70
C GLU A 390 17.53 -32.75 18.41
N LYS A 391 18.57 -33.12 17.65
CA LYS A 391 19.95 -33.34 18.16
C LYS A 391 20.51 -32.11 18.87
N HIS A 392 20.25 -30.91 18.34
CA HIS A 392 20.75 -29.65 18.90
C HIS A 392 19.73 -28.93 19.80
N GLU A 393 18.57 -29.54 20.08
CA GLU A 393 17.47 -28.97 20.87
C GLU A 393 16.88 -27.66 20.31
N ILE A 394 16.91 -27.50 18.98
CA ILE A 394 16.30 -26.38 18.27
C ILE A 394 14.79 -26.64 18.13
N THR A 395 13.97 -25.76 18.68
CA THR A 395 12.52 -26.01 18.84
C THR A 395 11.67 -25.50 17.68
N TYR A 396 12.26 -24.94 16.63
CA TYR A 396 11.53 -24.37 15.51
C TYR A 396 12.14 -24.74 14.15
N ILE A 397 11.29 -25.16 13.22
CA ILE A 397 11.64 -25.28 11.80
C ILE A 397 10.55 -24.59 10.96
N ARG A 398 10.98 -23.79 9.98
CA ARG A 398 10.07 -23.11 9.06
C ARG A 398 9.42 -24.12 8.11
N LEU A 399 8.09 -24.17 8.10
CA LEU A 399 7.28 -25.02 7.21
C LEU A 399 5.89 -24.43 6.97
N GLY A 400 5.18 -24.06 8.05
CA GLY A 400 3.78 -23.62 8.00
C GLY A 400 2.80 -24.80 7.92
N LYS A 401 2.30 -25.32 9.05
CA LYS A 401 1.57 -26.62 9.15
C LYS A 401 0.41 -26.81 8.17
N LYS A 402 -0.33 -25.75 7.84
CA LYS A 402 -1.48 -25.78 6.90
C LYS A 402 -1.11 -25.39 5.47
N GLY A 403 0.17 -25.14 5.21
CA GLY A 403 0.74 -24.85 3.90
C GLY A 403 0.56 -23.41 3.45
N CYS A 404 1.01 -23.16 2.22
CA CYS A 404 0.96 -21.87 1.54
C CYS A 404 -0.32 -21.72 0.71
N PRO A 405 -1.22 -20.77 1.03
CA PRO A 405 -2.25 -20.37 0.07
C PRO A 405 -1.59 -19.49 -1.01
N PHE A 406 -1.92 -19.72 -2.29
CA PHE A 406 -1.59 -18.87 -3.45
C PHE A 406 -0.22 -19.05 -4.15
N VAL A 407 0.05 -20.25 -4.68
CA VAL A 407 1.12 -20.47 -5.68
C VAL A 407 0.53 -20.78 -7.07
N HIS A 408 1.29 -20.48 -8.13
CA HIS A 408 0.98 -20.82 -9.54
C HIS A 408 0.62 -22.31 -9.73
N LYS A 409 -0.35 -22.62 -10.61
CA LYS A 409 -1.09 -23.91 -10.65
C LYS A 409 -0.22 -25.19 -10.62
N ILE A 410 0.87 -25.26 -11.38
CA ILE A 410 1.68 -26.49 -11.51
C ILE A 410 2.63 -26.67 -10.32
N VAL A 411 3.42 -25.64 -10.02
CA VAL A 411 4.33 -25.59 -8.86
C VAL A 411 3.60 -25.85 -7.55
N ARG A 412 2.34 -25.40 -7.45
CA ARG A 412 1.46 -25.67 -6.32
C ARG A 412 1.26 -27.16 -6.05
N HIS A 413 1.09 -28.00 -7.07
CA HIS A 413 0.82 -29.44 -6.85
C HIS A 413 2.04 -30.15 -6.26
N ILE A 414 3.24 -29.88 -6.80
CA ILE A 414 4.50 -30.43 -6.29
C ILE A 414 4.74 -29.98 -4.85
N LEU A 415 4.56 -28.69 -4.58
CA LEU A 415 4.66 -28.12 -3.24
C LEU A 415 3.68 -28.73 -2.25
N HIS A 416 2.43 -28.95 -2.65
CA HIS A 416 1.41 -29.59 -1.80
C HIS A 416 1.80 -31.02 -1.45
N LEU A 417 2.37 -31.78 -2.40
CA LEU A 417 2.87 -33.13 -2.14
C LEU A 417 4.03 -33.14 -1.15
N PHE A 418 5.02 -32.26 -1.33
CA PHE A 418 6.14 -32.13 -0.39
C PHE A 418 5.65 -31.69 0.98
N HIS A 419 4.77 -30.68 1.04
CA HIS A 419 4.18 -30.20 2.27
C HIS A 419 3.44 -31.30 3.04
N PHE A 420 2.66 -32.12 2.33
CA PHE A 420 1.94 -33.24 2.94
C PHE A 420 2.92 -34.28 3.54
N LYS A 421 4.01 -34.60 2.85
CA LYS A 421 5.07 -35.48 3.38
C LYS A 421 5.77 -34.84 4.59
N ASN A 422 6.17 -33.58 4.49
CA ASN A 422 6.88 -32.87 5.57
C ASN A 422 6.03 -32.74 6.82
N LYS A 423 4.72 -32.53 6.67
CA LYS A 423 3.79 -32.50 7.81
C LYS A 423 3.78 -33.84 8.57
N LYS A 424 3.84 -34.97 7.85
CA LYS A 424 3.96 -36.30 8.48
C LYS A 424 5.31 -36.47 9.16
N ILE A 425 6.40 -36.04 8.51
CA ILE A 425 7.75 -36.07 9.10
C ILE A 425 7.77 -35.26 10.40
N LEU A 426 7.31 -34.01 10.36
CA LEU A 426 7.28 -33.12 11.53
C LEU A 426 6.45 -33.69 12.69
N HIS A 427 5.39 -34.45 12.40
CA HIS A 427 4.57 -35.09 13.44
C HIS A 427 5.35 -36.10 14.30
N ASN A 428 6.42 -36.68 13.76
CA ASN A 428 7.28 -37.60 14.50
C ASN A 428 8.18 -36.89 15.52
N PHE A 429 8.35 -35.56 15.42
CA PHE A 429 9.24 -34.76 16.27
C PHE A 429 8.42 -33.86 17.21
N LYS A 430 8.13 -34.34 18.42
CA LYS A 430 7.20 -33.67 19.37
C LYS A 430 7.66 -32.28 19.83
N ASN A 431 8.97 -32.06 19.90
CA ASN A 431 9.56 -30.83 20.43
C ASN A 431 9.76 -29.75 19.36
N ILE A 432 9.55 -30.07 18.08
CA ILE A 432 9.76 -29.14 16.97
C ILE A 432 8.43 -28.50 16.57
N ARG A 433 8.41 -27.16 16.60
CA ARG A 433 7.26 -26.33 16.24
C ARG A 433 7.47 -25.69 14.87
N SER A 434 6.36 -25.23 14.31
CA SER A 434 6.33 -24.43 13.08
C SER A 434 5.08 -23.55 13.11
N SER A 435 5.09 -22.46 12.35
CA SER A 435 3.95 -21.57 12.13
C SER A 435 2.71 -22.32 11.62
N GLU A 436 1.51 -21.76 11.81
CA GLU A 436 0.28 -22.36 11.28
C GLU A 436 0.22 -22.21 9.76
N TYR A 437 0.57 -21.03 9.26
CA TYR A 437 0.66 -20.69 7.85
C TYR A 437 2.02 -20.08 7.56
N LEU A 438 2.54 -20.35 6.37
CA LEU A 438 3.73 -19.69 5.83
C LEU A 438 3.33 -18.93 4.57
N LEU A 439 3.86 -17.73 4.38
CA LEU A 439 3.57 -16.90 3.21
C LEU A 439 4.81 -16.09 2.81
N SER A 440 5.20 -16.15 1.55
CA SER A 440 6.19 -15.21 1.01
C SER A 440 5.51 -13.88 0.67
N LEU A 441 6.10 -12.76 1.12
CA LEU A 441 5.48 -11.43 0.98
C LEU A 441 5.30 -11.02 -0.49
N ASP A 442 6.27 -11.33 -1.35
CA ASP A 442 6.20 -11.06 -2.80
C ASP A 442 4.97 -11.62 -3.51
N TRP A 443 4.42 -12.74 -3.05
CA TRP A 443 3.25 -13.38 -3.65
C TRP A 443 1.96 -12.58 -3.48
N ILE A 444 1.93 -11.67 -2.51
CA ILE A 444 0.76 -10.84 -2.22
C ILE A 444 0.97 -9.37 -2.54
N LEU A 445 2.21 -8.87 -2.59
CA LEU A 445 2.48 -7.45 -2.81
C LEU A 445 1.96 -6.87 -4.13
N ASN A 446 1.83 -7.69 -5.18
CA ASN A 446 1.27 -7.26 -6.45
C ASN A 446 -0.26 -7.41 -6.52
N LYS A 447 -0.92 -7.90 -5.47
CA LYS A 447 -2.38 -8.06 -5.41
C LYS A 447 -3.04 -6.82 -4.82
N ASN A 448 -4.28 -6.57 -5.24
CA ASN A 448 -5.11 -5.53 -4.64
C ASN A 448 -5.36 -5.87 -3.16
N ASN A 449 -4.95 -4.97 -2.26
CA ASN A 449 -5.07 -5.10 -0.81
C ASN A 449 -4.33 -6.33 -0.22
N PRO A 450 -2.98 -6.33 -0.22
CA PRO A 450 -2.15 -7.47 0.22
C PRO A 450 -2.45 -7.91 1.67
N GLU A 451 -2.84 -6.98 2.52
CA GLU A 451 -3.15 -7.21 3.93
C GLU A 451 -4.30 -8.19 4.15
N LYS A 452 -5.24 -8.30 3.19
CA LYS A 452 -6.37 -9.26 3.26
C LYS A 452 -5.90 -10.71 3.29
N TYR A 453 -4.69 -10.99 2.79
CA TYR A 453 -4.11 -12.33 2.75
C TYR A 453 -3.37 -12.70 4.03
N LEU A 454 -3.18 -11.74 4.95
CA LEU A 454 -2.49 -11.92 6.21
C LEU A 454 -3.47 -12.45 7.26
N LYS A 455 -3.45 -13.78 7.45
CA LYS A 455 -4.24 -14.45 8.48
C LYS A 455 -3.49 -14.43 9.82
N PRO A 456 -4.19 -14.45 10.97
CA PRO A 456 -3.53 -14.66 12.25
C PRO A 456 -2.69 -15.95 12.26
N LYS A 457 -1.57 -15.94 12.98
CA LYS A 457 -0.59 -17.04 13.10
C LYS A 457 0.12 -17.39 11.78
N THR A 458 0.16 -16.45 10.84
CA THR A 458 0.96 -16.58 9.61
C THR A 458 2.37 -16.09 9.85
N GLU A 459 3.37 -16.87 9.47
CA GLU A 459 4.74 -16.39 9.30
C GLU A 459 4.90 -15.84 7.88
N ILE A 460 5.28 -14.57 7.78
CA ILE A 460 5.56 -13.88 6.53
C ILE A 460 7.06 -13.88 6.32
N VAL A 461 7.52 -14.44 5.20
CA VAL A 461 8.92 -14.44 4.79
C VAL A 461 9.16 -13.28 3.84
N CYS A 462 10.20 -12.50 4.12
CA CYS A 462 10.54 -11.30 3.38
C CYS A 462 12.01 -11.29 2.95
N HIS A 463 12.29 -10.69 1.80
CA HIS A 463 13.60 -10.43 1.21
C HIS A 463 13.79 -8.92 1.01
N PRO A 464 14.29 -8.18 2.03
CA PRO A 464 14.40 -6.72 2.02
C PRO A 464 15.26 -6.11 0.90
N LYS A 465 15.96 -6.91 0.09
CA LYS A 465 16.58 -6.47 -1.18
C LYS A 465 15.56 -5.79 -2.08
N ARG A 466 14.33 -6.31 -2.11
CA ARG A 466 13.26 -5.85 -2.98
C ARG A 466 12.62 -4.59 -2.41
N LYS A 467 12.70 -3.49 -3.16
CA LYS A 467 12.18 -2.16 -2.75
C LYS A 467 10.73 -2.21 -2.25
N LYS A 468 9.86 -3.00 -2.92
CA LYS A 468 8.45 -3.14 -2.53
C LYS A 468 8.26 -3.80 -1.17
N GLU A 469 9.06 -4.83 -0.85
CA GLU A 469 9.00 -5.53 0.44
C GLU A 469 9.52 -4.65 1.56
N TYR A 470 10.65 -3.98 1.35
CA TYR A 470 11.20 -3.02 2.32
C TYR A 470 10.22 -1.88 2.60
N ALA A 471 9.63 -1.28 1.56
CA ALA A 471 8.65 -0.21 1.72
C ALA A 471 7.37 -0.70 2.43
N PHE A 472 6.93 -1.93 2.18
CA PHE A 472 5.79 -2.51 2.90
C PHE A 472 6.10 -2.66 4.39
N LEU A 473 7.27 -3.21 4.73
CA LEU A 473 7.70 -3.40 6.13
C LEU A 473 7.95 -2.07 6.87
N GLU A 474 8.39 -1.02 6.18
CA GLU A 474 8.51 0.31 6.81
C GLU A 474 7.15 0.95 7.13
N ASN A 475 6.12 0.62 6.35
CA ASN A 475 4.79 1.23 6.45
C ASN A 475 3.76 0.36 7.18
N ILE A 476 4.11 -0.87 7.57
CA ILE A 476 3.23 -1.73 8.35
C ILE A 476 2.91 -1.02 9.68
N SER A 477 1.66 -1.06 10.16
CA SER A 477 1.32 -0.43 11.44
C SER A 477 1.97 -1.24 12.58
N ALA A 478 2.67 -0.55 13.50
CA ALA A 478 3.38 -1.15 14.64
C ALA A 478 2.42 -1.44 15.78
#